data_AF-A0A1U7T266-F1
#
_entry.id   AF-A0A1U7T266-F1
#
_cell.length_a   1.000
_cell.length_b   1.000
_cell.length_c   1.000
_cell.angle_alpha   90.00
_cell.angle_beta   90.00
_cell.angle_gamma   90.00
#
_symmetry.space_group_name_H-M   'P 1'
#
loop_
_entity.id
_entity.type
_entity.pdbx_description
1 polymer ?
#
loop_
_entity_poly.entity_id
_entity_poly.type
_entity_poly.pdbx_seq_one_letter_code
_entity_poly.pdbx_strand_id
1 'polypeptide(L)'
;AKDKDRWIRLFSQFCNKTANEEEEIVHKLLGDKFKGQLELLRRLFTEALYEETLSQWFTPEGFRSLFALVGTNGQGIGTSSLSQWVHACDALELKPQDREQLDAFIDQLYKDIEAATGEFLNCEGSGLFVLQSCCNHSCVPNAETSFPENNFLLHVTALEDIKPGEEICISYLDCCQRERSRHSRHKILRENYLFVCSCPKCLAEADQPNVTSEEEEEEEEEEGEPEDAELGDEMTDDFHREILKSSRNLEELSWILGE
;
A
#
# COMPACT_ATOMS: atom_id res chain seq x y z
N ALA A 1 19.19 -16.94 0.75
CA ALA A 1 18.32 -17.98 1.36
C ALA A 1 18.83 -19.38 1.03
N LYS A 2 18.64 -20.38 1.91
CA LYS A 2 19.14 -21.75 1.73
C LYS A 2 18.42 -22.56 0.63
N ASP A 3 17.20 -22.16 0.26
CA ASP A 3 16.39 -22.81 -0.80
C ASP A 3 15.69 -21.72 -1.64
N LYS A 4 16.35 -21.28 -2.72
CA LYS A 4 15.86 -20.19 -3.58
C LYS A 4 14.62 -20.59 -4.38
N ASP A 5 14.57 -21.84 -4.84
CA ASP A 5 13.45 -22.38 -5.62
C ASP A 5 12.15 -22.39 -4.83
N ARG A 6 12.22 -22.70 -3.52
CA ARG A 6 11.06 -22.60 -2.63
C ARG A 6 10.52 -21.17 -2.59
N TRP A 7 11.38 -20.17 -2.45
CA TRP A 7 10.93 -18.77 -2.40
C TRP A 7 10.34 -18.32 -3.73
N ILE A 8 10.97 -18.66 -4.86
CA ILE A 8 10.42 -18.36 -6.19
C ILE A 8 9.02 -18.96 -6.34
N ARG A 9 8.82 -20.23 -5.95
CA ARG A 9 7.50 -20.89 -5.95
C ARG A 9 6.50 -20.24 -5.00
N LEU A 10 6.95 -19.69 -3.89
CA LEU A 10 6.09 -18.98 -2.94
C LEU A 10 5.63 -17.65 -3.54
N PHE A 11 6.55 -16.85 -4.07
CA PHE A 11 6.23 -15.57 -4.69
C PHE A 11 5.28 -15.72 -5.89
N SER A 12 5.39 -16.81 -6.65
CA SER A 12 4.48 -17.08 -7.77
C SER A 12 3.02 -17.37 -7.35
N GLN A 13 2.72 -17.49 -6.05
CA GLN A 13 1.35 -17.69 -5.55
C GLN A 13 0.58 -16.37 -5.40
N PHE A 14 1.28 -15.24 -5.28
CA PHE A 14 0.66 -13.93 -5.14
C PHE A 14 0.16 -13.40 -6.48
N CYS A 15 -0.89 -12.58 -6.45
CA CYS A 15 -1.38 -11.93 -7.66
C CYS A 15 -0.30 -10.99 -8.21
N ASN A 16 0.10 -11.13 -9.46
CA ASN A 16 1.15 -10.30 -10.07
C ASN A 16 0.70 -9.73 -11.43
N LYS A 17 -0.61 -9.77 -11.67
CA LYS A 17 -1.24 -9.27 -12.89
C LYS A 17 -1.07 -7.76 -12.96
N THR A 18 -0.53 -7.29 -14.07
CA THR A 18 -0.32 -5.87 -14.34
C THR A 18 -1.55 -5.21 -14.95
N ALA A 19 -2.47 -6.02 -15.48
CA ALA A 19 -3.73 -5.60 -16.06
C ALA A 19 -4.81 -6.67 -15.87
N ASN A 20 -6.06 -6.23 -15.83
CA ASN A 20 -7.22 -7.08 -16.03
C ASN A 20 -7.69 -6.92 -17.49
N GLU A 21 -7.35 -7.90 -18.33
CA GLU A 21 -7.66 -7.89 -19.76
C GLU A 21 -9.16 -7.97 -20.06
N GLU A 22 -9.98 -8.50 -19.14
CA GLU A 22 -11.43 -8.59 -19.31
C GLU A 22 -12.13 -7.23 -19.13
N GLU A 23 -11.54 -6.35 -18.31
CA GLU A 23 -12.10 -5.05 -17.92
C GLU A 23 -11.24 -3.86 -18.39
N GLU A 24 -10.16 -4.11 -19.14
CA GLU A 24 -9.18 -3.12 -19.62
C GLU A 24 -8.54 -2.24 -18.52
N ILE A 25 -8.41 -2.77 -17.30
CA ILE A 25 -7.87 -2.01 -16.16
C ILE A 25 -6.37 -2.26 -16.02
N VAL A 26 -5.56 -1.21 -15.91
CA VAL A 26 -4.10 -1.27 -15.66
C VAL A 26 -3.79 -0.71 -14.28
N HIS A 27 -2.85 -1.33 -13.57
CA HIS A 27 -2.49 -0.92 -12.20
C HIS A 27 -1.94 0.51 -12.22
N LYS A 28 -2.38 1.38 -11.28
CA LYS A 28 -2.02 2.81 -11.23
C LYS A 28 -0.51 3.06 -11.31
N LEU A 29 0.26 2.30 -10.53
CA LEU A 29 1.74 2.36 -10.53
C LEU A 29 2.41 1.99 -11.86
N LEU A 30 1.68 1.41 -12.81
CA LEU A 30 2.17 1.01 -14.13
C LEU A 30 1.70 1.93 -15.26
N GLY A 31 0.98 3.02 -14.94
CA GLY A 31 0.56 4.02 -15.90
C GLY A 31 1.73 4.75 -16.57
N ASP A 32 1.47 5.39 -17.71
CA ASP A 32 2.50 6.03 -18.53
C ASP A 32 3.32 7.10 -17.78
N LYS A 33 2.70 7.76 -16.78
CA LYS A 33 3.35 8.74 -15.87
C LYS A 33 4.58 8.19 -15.16
N PHE A 34 4.60 6.89 -14.83
CA PHE A 34 5.64 6.26 -14.02
C PHE A 34 6.66 5.45 -14.83
N LYS A 35 6.51 5.40 -16.16
CA LYS A 35 7.30 4.53 -17.02
C LYS A 35 8.81 4.83 -16.96
N GLY A 36 9.19 6.11 -16.87
CA GLY A 36 10.58 6.53 -16.77
C GLY A 36 11.21 6.15 -15.43
N GLN A 37 10.49 6.40 -14.33
CA GLN A 37 10.91 6.09 -12.96
C GLN A 37 11.05 4.59 -12.76
N LEU A 38 10.09 3.79 -13.25
CA LEU A 38 10.15 2.33 -13.20
C LEU A 38 11.37 1.78 -13.95
N GLU A 39 11.70 2.34 -15.11
CA GLU A 39 12.87 1.91 -15.88
C GLU A 39 14.19 2.30 -15.21
N LEU A 40 14.27 3.50 -14.64
CA LEU A 40 15.42 3.92 -13.83
C LEU A 40 15.61 2.98 -12.63
N LEU A 41 14.54 2.70 -11.89
CA LEU A 41 14.59 1.84 -10.72
C LEU A 41 14.98 0.41 -11.09
N ARG A 42 14.43 -0.13 -12.19
CA ARG A 42 14.81 -1.46 -12.70
C ARG A 42 16.31 -1.53 -13.00
N ARG A 43 16.89 -0.51 -13.62
CA ARG A 43 18.33 -0.45 -13.92
C ARG A 43 19.16 -0.45 -12.63
N LEU A 44 18.81 0.38 -11.66
CA LEU A 44 19.50 0.44 -10.36
C LEU A 44 19.39 -0.89 -9.60
N PHE A 45 18.19 -1.50 -9.58
CA PHE A 45 17.98 -2.83 -8.99
C PHE A 45 18.83 -3.89 -9.67
N THR A 46 18.91 -3.87 -11.00
CA THR A 46 19.74 -4.81 -11.77
C THR A 46 21.21 -4.63 -11.40
N GLU A 47 21.70 -3.41 -11.31
CA GLU A 47 23.10 -3.15 -10.95
C GLU A 47 23.44 -3.65 -9.54
N ALA A 48 22.55 -3.42 -8.57
CA ALA A 48 22.81 -3.74 -7.17
C ALA A 48 22.53 -5.20 -6.79
N LEU A 49 21.50 -5.82 -7.37
CA LEU A 49 20.88 -7.05 -6.85
C LEU A 49 20.75 -8.18 -7.88
N TYR A 50 21.26 -8.01 -9.11
CA TYR A 50 21.07 -9.01 -10.15
C TYR A 50 21.62 -10.38 -9.76
N GLU A 51 20.79 -11.39 -10.00
CA GLU A 51 21.16 -12.79 -9.86
C GLU A 51 20.59 -13.59 -11.03
N GLU A 52 21.40 -14.49 -11.60
CA GLU A 52 21.03 -15.28 -12.77
C GLU A 52 19.73 -16.08 -12.55
N THR A 53 19.55 -16.68 -11.37
CA THR A 53 18.33 -17.44 -11.03
C THR A 53 17.08 -16.59 -10.91
N LEU A 54 17.22 -15.26 -10.73
CA LEU A 54 16.12 -14.30 -10.59
C LEU A 54 16.01 -13.39 -11.82
N SER A 55 16.78 -13.67 -12.88
CA SER A 55 16.87 -12.85 -14.09
C SER A 55 15.50 -12.45 -14.69
N GLN A 56 14.50 -13.33 -14.55
CA GLN A 56 13.12 -13.09 -14.97
C GLN A 56 12.48 -11.82 -14.36
N TRP A 57 12.87 -11.39 -13.16
CA TRP A 57 12.32 -10.20 -12.49
C TRP A 57 13.04 -8.91 -12.86
N PHE A 58 14.20 -9.01 -13.53
CA PHE A 58 14.97 -7.85 -13.97
C PHE A 58 14.66 -7.43 -15.42
N THR A 59 13.81 -8.17 -16.13
CA THR A 59 13.23 -7.74 -17.41
C THR A 59 12.22 -6.61 -17.18
N PRO A 60 11.93 -5.74 -18.17
CA PRO A 60 10.91 -4.71 -18.04
C PRO A 60 9.55 -5.28 -17.60
N GLU A 61 9.12 -6.39 -18.19
CA GLU A 61 7.83 -7.03 -17.88
C GLU A 61 7.85 -7.68 -16.50
N GLY A 62 8.93 -8.39 -16.15
CA GLY A 62 9.07 -9.04 -14.85
C GLY A 62 9.14 -8.04 -13.70
N PHE A 63 9.81 -6.92 -13.90
CA PHE A 63 9.90 -5.86 -12.89
C PHE A 63 8.55 -5.20 -12.65
N ARG A 64 7.77 -4.93 -13.71
CA ARG A 64 6.39 -4.45 -13.57
C ARG A 64 5.50 -5.45 -12.84
N SER A 65 5.65 -6.74 -13.13
CA SER A 65 4.92 -7.81 -12.42
C SER A 65 5.28 -7.87 -10.93
N LEU A 66 6.55 -7.63 -10.57
CA LEU A 66 6.98 -7.53 -9.18
C LEU A 66 6.35 -6.33 -8.47
N PHE A 67 6.25 -5.18 -9.14
CA PHE A 67 5.55 -4.01 -8.63
C PHE A 67 4.05 -4.26 -8.43
N ALA A 68 3.39 -4.90 -9.40
CA ALA A 68 1.99 -5.30 -9.24
C ALA A 68 1.83 -6.30 -8.07
N LEU A 69 2.75 -7.25 -7.90
CA LEU A 69 2.73 -8.18 -6.79
C LEU A 69 2.77 -7.47 -5.45
N VAL A 70 3.71 -6.55 -5.25
CA VAL A 70 3.80 -5.80 -4.00
C VAL A 70 2.60 -4.86 -3.84
N GLY A 71 2.16 -4.19 -4.89
CA GLY A 71 1.04 -3.24 -4.83
C GLY A 71 -0.31 -3.91 -4.50
N THR A 72 -0.58 -5.09 -5.06
CA THR A 72 -1.88 -5.76 -4.89
C THR A 72 -1.96 -6.65 -3.65
N ASN A 73 -0.82 -7.12 -3.12
CA ASN A 73 -0.79 -8.07 -2.00
C ASN A 73 -0.08 -7.54 -0.76
N GLY A 74 0.61 -6.39 -0.88
CA GLY A 74 1.34 -5.78 0.22
C GLY A 74 0.40 -5.31 1.31
N GLN A 75 0.68 -5.73 2.53
CA GLN A 75 -0.04 -5.31 3.72
C GLN A 75 0.90 -4.49 4.59
N GLY A 76 0.50 -3.26 4.93
CA GLY A 76 1.21 -2.46 5.93
C GLY A 76 1.26 -3.22 7.26
N ILE A 77 2.47 -3.35 7.82
CA ILE A 77 2.71 -4.00 9.11
C ILE A 77 2.73 -2.95 10.21
N GLY A 78 1.97 -3.22 11.27
CA GLY A 78 1.98 -2.45 12.50
C GLY A 78 1.35 -1.07 12.37
N THR A 79 1.08 -0.49 13.54
CA THR A 79 0.74 0.91 13.75
C THR A 79 1.94 1.61 14.33
N SER A 80 2.29 2.77 13.78
CA SER A 80 3.36 3.63 14.30
C SER A 80 3.21 3.84 15.82
N SER A 81 4.31 4.07 16.53
CA SER A 81 4.24 4.36 17.97
C SER A 81 3.31 5.56 18.29
N LEU A 82 3.18 6.49 17.33
CA LEU A 82 2.22 7.59 17.42
C LEU A 82 0.77 7.08 17.34
N SER A 83 0.44 6.26 16.35
CA SER A 83 -0.91 5.69 16.19
C SER A 83 -1.31 4.83 17.39
N GLN A 84 -0.38 4.08 17.99
CA GLN A 84 -0.63 3.36 19.25
C GLN A 84 -0.95 4.31 20.40
N TRP A 85 -0.21 5.42 20.52
CA TRP A 85 -0.47 6.43 21.53
C TRP A 85 -1.84 7.09 21.33
N VAL A 86 -2.22 7.40 20.09
CA VAL A 86 -3.55 7.94 19.74
C VAL A 86 -4.66 6.94 20.11
N HIS A 87 -4.52 5.66 19.77
CA HIS A 87 -5.49 4.64 20.17
C HIS A 87 -5.59 4.46 21.69
N ALA A 88 -4.47 4.59 22.42
CA ALA A 88 -4.49 4.58 23.87
C ALA A 88 -5.22 5.82 24.44
N CYS A 89 -5.12 6.97 23.77
CA CYS A 89 -5.86 8.18 24.11
C CYS A 89 -7.38 8.01 23.94
N ASP A 90 -7.82 7.28 22.91
CA ASP A 90 -9.26 7.02 22.68
C ASP A 90 -9.93 6.34 23.88
N ALA A 91 -9.21 5.41 24.51
CA ALA A 91 -9.68 4.64 25.67
C ALA A 91 -9.77 5.45 26.98
N LEU A 92 -9.29 6.70 27.01
CA LEU A 92 -9.29 7.52 28.23
C LEU A 92 -10.69 8.05 28.55
N GLU A 93 -11.19 7.81 29.76
CA GLU A 93 -12.42 8.45 30.23
C GLU A 93 -12.15 9.93 30.57
N LEU A 94 -12.43 10.82 29.60
CA LEU A 94 -12.19 12.26 29.70
C LEU A 94 -13.51 13.04 29.70
N LYS A 95 -13.50 14.23 30.31
CA LYS A 95 -14.60 15.18 30.16
C LYS A 95 -14.66 15.65 28.69
N PRO A 96 -15.84 16.01 28.16
CA PRO A 96 -15.98 16.43 26.77
C PRO A 96 -15.00 17.53 26.35
N GLN A 97 -14.79 18.52 27.20
CA GLN A 97 -13.87 19.63 26.93
C GLN A 97 -12.39 19.22 26.91
N ASP A 98 -12.00 18.23 27.72
CA ASP A 98 -10.63 17.72 27.74
C ASP A 98 -10.37 16.81 26.54
N ARG A 99 -11.40 16.07 26.10
CA ARG A 99 -11.37 15.26 24.88
C ARG A 99 -11.23 16.13 23.63
N GLU A 100 -12.05 17.17 23.50
CA GLU A 100 -11.97 18.12 22.37
C GLU A 100 -10.57 18.77 22.27
N GLN A 101 -9.97 19.14 23.41
CA GLN A 101 -8.60 19.67 23.43
C GLN A 101 -7.54 18.62 23.02
N LEU A 102 -7.71 17.37 23.43
CA LEU A 102 -6.82 16.28 23.07
C LEU A 102 -6.91 15.95 21.58
N ASP A 103 -8.12 15.85 21.04
CA ASP A 103 -8.37 15.58 19.63
C ASP A 103 -7.76 16.70 18.76
N ALA A 104 -7.99 17.97 19.12
CA ALA A 104 -7.38 19.11 18.43
C ALA A 104 -5.84 19.12 18.50
N PHE A 105 -5.26 18.64 19.61
CA PHE A 105 -3.81 18.49 19.73
C PHE A 105 -3.27 17.36 18.84
N ILE A 106 -3.96 16.22 18.80
CA ILE A 106 -3.60 15.07 17.94
C ILE A 106 -3.65 15.49 16.48
N ASP A 107 -4.71 16.19 16.06
CA ASP A 107 -4.86 16.70 14.70
C ASP A 107 -3.72 17.65 14.32
N GLN A 108 -3.38 18.59 15.22
CA GLN A 108 -2.26 19.50 14.98
C GLN A 108 -0.92 18.75 14.93
N LEU A 109 -0.73 17.74 15.77
CA LEU A 109 0.47 16.92 15.78
C LEU A 109 0.67 16.17 14.45
N TYR A 110 -0.40 15.59 13.87
CA TYR A 110 -0.32 14.96 12.56
C TYR A 110 0.05 15.97 11.46
N LYS A 111 -0.56 17.16 11.47
CA LYS A 111 -0.22 18.25 10.53
C LYS A 111 1.23 18.70 10.65
N ASP A 112 1.72 18.84 11.87
CA ASP A 112 3.10 19.27 12.14
C ASP A 112 4.12 18.20 11.69
N ILE A 113 3.80 16.93 11.89
CA ILE A 113 4.62 15.81 11.40
C ILE A 113 4.64 15.82 9.88
N GLU A 114 3.48 15.88 9.24
CA GLU A 114 3.37 15.89 7.78
C GLU A 114 4.11 17.07 7.15
N ALA A 115 4.00 18.27 7.74
CA ALA A 115 4.76 19.44 7.29
C ALA A 115 6.29 19.25 7.42
N ALA A 116 6.76 18.45 8.38
CA ALA A 116 8.17 18.18 8.61
C ALA A 116 8.72 17.00 7.79
N THR A 117 7.89 15.98 7.54
CA THR A 117 8.32 14.70 6.94
C THR A 117 7.77 14.45 5.53
N GLY A 118 6.81 15.25 5.06
CA GLY A 118 5.93 14.87 3.96
C GLY A 118 4.92 13.82 4.42
N GLU A 119 4.35 13.07 3.46
CA GLU A 119 3.33 12.04 3.69
C GLU A 119 3.77 11.06 4.80
N PHE A 120 3.10 11.14 5.96
CA PHE A 120 3.44 10.34 7.13
C PHE A 120 2.70 9.00 7.09
N LEU A 121 3.44 7.95 6.76
CA LEU A 121 2.90 6.60 6.76
C LEU A 121 2.84 6.04 8.19
N ASN A 122 1.63 5.72 8.67
CA ASN A 122 1.41 5.08 9.96
C ASN A 122 1.84 3.59 10.03
N CYS A 123 2.61 3.11 9.05
CA CYS A 123 3.08 1.72 8.99
C CYS A 123 4.57 1.61 9.34
N GLU A 124 4.94 0.54 10.07
CA GLU A 124 6.35 0.26 10.40
C GLU A 124 7.05 -0.54 9.29
N GLY A 125 6.29 -1.06 8.33
CA GLY A 125 6.80 -1.76 7.17
C GLY A 125 5.68 -2.31 6.28
N SER A 126 6.05 -3.20 5.35
CA SER A 126 5.12 -3.92 4.49
C SER A 126 5.47 -5.40 4.47
N GLY A 127 4.44 -6.25 4.40
CA GLY A 127 4.54 -7.69 4.42
C GLY A 127 3.63 -8.35 3.39
N LEU A 128 4.03 -9.56 2.98
CA LEU A 128 3.22 -10.43 2.12
C LEU A 128 2.73 -11.63 2.92
N PHE A 129 1.41 -11.76 3.07
CA PHE A 129 0.78 -12.73 3.95
C PHE A 129 -0.06 -13.73 3.15
N VAL A 130 0.53 -14.88 2.83
CA VAL A 130 -0.06 -15.90 1.94
C VAL A 130 -1.54 -16.20 2.24
N LEU A 131 -1.88 -16.43 3.50
CA LEU A 131 -3.26 -16.78 3.89
C LEU A 131 -4.22 -15.59 3.80
N GLN A 132 -3.77 -14.40 4.18
CA GLN A 132 -4.58 -13.20 4.08
C GLN A 132 -4.81 -12.81 2.62
N SER A 133 -3.82 -12.99 1.75
CA SER A 133 -3.95 -12.71 0.31
C SER A 133 -4.91 -13.67 -0.42
N CYS A 134 -5.39 -14.73 0.24
CA CYS A 134 -6.49 -15.57 -0.27
C CYS A 134 -7.89 -15.01 0.03
N CYS A 135 -8.01 -14.01 0.92
CA CYS A 135 -9.30 -13.45 1.32
C CYS A 135 -9.70 -12.33 0.36
N ASN A 136 -10.85 -12.45 -0.29
CA ASN A 136 -11.33 -11.46 -1.25
C ASN A 136 -11.90 -10.21 -0.56
N HIS A 137 -12.09 -9.15 -1.35
CA HIS A 137 -12.66 -7.90 -0.89
C HIS A 137 -14.19 -7.95 -0.76
N SER A 138 -14.70 -7.36 0.33
CA SER A 138 -16.08 -6.86 0.42
C SER A 138 -16.10 -5.49 1.11
N CYS A 139 -16.92 -4.55 0.62
CA CYS A 139 -17.14 -3.28 1.33
C CYS A 139 -17.93 -3.48 2.64
N VAL A 140 -18.57 -4.66 2.79
CA VAL A 140 -19.21 -5.16 4.01
C VAL A 140 -18.55 -6.50 4.37
N PRO A 141 -17.33 -6.47 4.93
CA PRO A 141 -16.57 -7.69 5.19
C PRO A 141 -17.15 -8.45 6.40
N ASN A 142 -16.97 -9.77 6.42
CA ASN A 142 -17.30 -10.63 7.57
C ASN A 142 -16.08 -10.99 8.42
N ALA A 143 -14.88 -10.54 8.01
CA ALA A 143 -13.65 -10.63 8.77
C ALA A 143 -12.80 -9.36 8.63
N GLU A 144 -11.93 -9.11 9.60
CA GLU A 144 -10.99 -7.99 9.58
C GLU A 144 -9.54 -8.45 9.78
N THR A 145 -8.60 -7.69 9.22
CA THR A 145 -7.16 -7.86 9.46
C THR A 145 -6.70 -6.91 10.57
N SER A 146 -5.90 -7.42 11.50
CA SER A 146 -5.33 -6.60 12.57
C SER A 146 -3.95 -7.11 12.99
N PHE A 147 -3.20 -6.23 13.68
CA PHE A 147 -1.92 -6.54 14.31
C PHE A 147 -2.06 -6.27 15.81
N PRO A 148 -2.79 -7.11 16.57
CA PRO A 148 -3.15 -6.82 17.96
C PRO A 148 -1.95 -6.69 18.89
N GLU A 149 -0.84 -7.36 18.56
CA GLU A 149 0.42 -7.29 19.30
C GLU A 149 1.38 -6.24 18.74
N ASN A 150 0.95 -5.44 17.77
CA ASN A 150 1.76 -4.48 17.02
C ASN A 150 3.12 -5.05 16.58
N ASN A 151 3.08 -6.24 16.00
CA ASN A 151 4.24 -6.93 15.47
C ASN A 151 3.94 -7.43 14.05
N PHE A 152 4.78 -8.30 13.51
CA PHE A 152 4.61 -8.87 12.18
C PHE A 152 3.56 -10.00 12.10
N LEU A 153 2.86 -10.31 13.19
CA LEU A 153 1.81 -11.34 13.21
C LEU A 153 0.47 -10.71 12.84
N LEU A 154 0.00 -11.05 11.64
CA LEU A 154 -1.31 -10.65 11.15
C LEU A 154 -2.39 -11.61 11.68
N HIS A 155 -3.45 -11.03 12.25
CA HIS A 155 -4.65 -11.73 12.67
C HIS A 155 -5.76 -11.47 11.65
N VAL A 156 -6.47 -12.54 11.26
CA VAL A 156 -7.75 -12.44 10.55
C VAL A 156 -8.83 -12.87 11.52
N THR A 157 -9.67 -11.92 11.94
CA THR A 157 -10.69 -12.14 12.97
C THR A 157 -12.09 -12.01 12.36
N ALA A 158 -12.98 -12.95 12.67
CA ALA A 158 -14.37 -12.87 12.23
C ALA A 158 -15.10 -11.73 12.95
N LEU A 159 -15.84 -10.93 12.19
CA LEU A 159 -16.71 -9.85 12.70
C LEU A 159 -18.12 -10.34 13.03
N GLU A 160 -18.49 -11.48 12.45
CA GLU A 160 -19.79 -12.13 12.62
C GLU A 160 -19.67 -13.66 12.50
N ASP A 161 -20.76 -14.38 12.76
CA ASP A 161 -20.79 -15.84 12.62
C ASP A 161 -20.69 -16.26 11.15
N ILE A 162 -19.58 -16.88 10.76
CA ILE A 162 -19.34 -17.37 9.39
C ILE A 162 -19.77 -18.84 9.25
N LYS A 163 -20.68 -19.13 8.32
CA LYS A 163 -21.22 -20.50 8.14
C LYS A 163 -20.32 -21.38 7.27
N PRO A 164 -20.41 -22.72 7.38
CA PRO A 164 -19.70 -23.62 6.47
C PRO A 164 -20.05 -23.35 5.01
N GLY A 165 -19.02 -23.13 4.18
CA GLY A 165 -19.17 -22.82 2.76
C GLY A 165 -19.37 -21.33 2.44
N GLU A 166 -19.45 -20.47 3.46
CA GLU A 166 -19.43 -19.02 3.29
C GLU A 166 -17.99 -18.54 3.04
N GLU A 167 -17.84 -17.59 2.12
CA GLU A 167 -16.55 -17.01 1.79
C GLU A 167 -16.11 -16.04 2.89
N ILE A 168 -14.82 -16.05 3.22
CA ILE A 168 -14.22 -15.09 4.14
C ILE A 168 -13.78 -13.89 3.33
N CYS A 169 -14.39 -12.73 3.61
CA CYS A 169 -14.09 -11.48 2.94
C CYS A 169 -13.56 -10.44 3.92
N ILE A 170 -12.49 -9.76 3.53
CA ILE A 170 -11.89 -8.63 4.24
C ILE A 170 -12.12 -7.33 3.46
N SER A 171 -11.82 -6.18 4.06
CA SER A 171 -11.77 -4.92 3.31
C SER A 171 -10.36 -4.62 2.83
N TYR A 172 -10.23 -4.15 1.59
CA TYR A 172 -8.99 -3.61 1.02
C TYR A 172 -8.96 -2.08 1.11
N LEU A 173 -10.07 -1.50 1.56
CA LEU A 173 -10.29 -0.09 1.78
C LEU A 173 -10.24 0.17 3.28
N ASP A 174 -9.71 1.32 3.68
CA ASP A 174 -9.78 1.77 5.07
C ASP A 174 -11.24 2.10 5.50
N CYS A 175 -11.44 2.46 6.77
CA CYS A 175 -12.78 2.76 7.29
C CYS A 175 -13.44 3.97 6.59
N CYS A 176 -12.68 5.03 6.33
CA CYS A 176 -13.18 6.25 5.68
C CYS A 176 -13.54 5.96 4.22
N GLN A 177 -12.66 5.28 3.49
CA GLN A 177 -12.85 4.84 2.11
C GLN A 177 -14.05 3.93 1.94
N ARG A 178 -14.32 3.03 2.91
CA ARG A 178 -15.52 2.18 2.85
C ARG A 178 -16.82 2.95 2.94
N GLU A 179 -16.84 4.11 3.60
CA GLU A 179 -18.03 4.94 3.73
C GLU A 179 -18.19 5.97 2.61
N ARG A 180 -17.14 6.18 1.79
CA ARG A 180 -17.21 6.95 0.54
C ARG A 180 -18.19 6.33 -0.46
N SER A 181 -18.54 7.08 -1.50
CA SER A 181 -19.53 6.68 -2.50
C SER A 181 -19.14 5.40 -3.24
N ARG A 182 -20.12 4.70 -3.83
CA ARG A 182 -19.86 3.54 -4.70
C ARG A 182 -18.85 3.86 -5.80
N HIS A 183 -18.93 5.07 -6.36
CA HIS A 183 -18.04 5.52 -7.42
C HIS A 183 -16.60 5.59 -6.93
N SER A 184 -16.35 6.29 -5.83
CA SER A 184 -15.02 6.47 -5.24
C SER A 184 -14.40 5.14 -4.82
N ARG A 185 -15.19 4.26 -4.17
CA ARG A 185 -14.74 2.90 -3.84
C ARG A 185 -14.35 2.10 -5.07
N HIS A 186 -15.16 2.15 -6.14
CA HIS A 186 -14.85 1.45 -7.38
C HIS A 186 -13.60 2.01 -8.06
N LYS A 187 -13.38 3.33 -8.02
CA LYS A 187 -12.18 3.95 -8.57
C LYS A 187 -10.92 3.39 -7.89
N ILE A 188 -10.86 3.46 -6.56
CA ILE A 188 -9.74 2.95 -5.75
C ILE A 188 -9.50 1.45 -6.01
N LEU A 189 -10.57 0.64 -6.03
CA LEU A 189 -10.46 -0.80 -6.23
C LEU A 189 -10.02 -1.17 -7.65
N ARG A 190 -10.48 -0.44 -8.68
CA ARG A 190 -10.03 -0.64 -10.05
C ARG A 190 -8.55 -0.30 -10.18
N GLU A 191 -8.17 0.89 -9.73
CA GLU A 191 -6.80 1.41 -9.91
C GLU A 191 -5.73 0.59 -9.19
N ASN A 192 -6.04 0.06 -8.00
CA ASN A 192 -5.06 -0.64 -7.15
C ASN A 192 -5.19 -2.18 -7.20
N TYR A 193 -6.39 -2.70 -7.44
CA TYR A 193 -6.66 -4.14 -7.35
C TYR A 193 -7.26 -4.75 -8.62
N LEU A 194 -7.50 -3.94 -9.66
CA LEU A 194 -7.88 -4.38 -11.01
C LEU A 194 -9.21 -5.16 -11.07
N PHE A 195 -10.17 -4.83 -10.21
CA PHE A 195 -11.51 -5.44 -10.24
C PHE A 195 -12.61 -4.44 -9.94
N VAL A 196 -13.85 -4.82 -10.26
CA VAL A 196 -15.06 -4.07 -9.91
C VAL A 196 -15.80 -4.80 -8.80
N CYS A 197 -16.02 -4.12 -7.67
CA CYS A 197 -16.71 -4.73 -6.54
C CYS A 197 -18.20 -4.94 -6.85
N SER A 198 -18.68 -6.15 -6.55
CA SER A 198 -20.08 -6.56 -6.69
C SER A 198 -20.68 -7.04 -5.36
N CYS A 199 -20.12 -6.59 -4.23
CA CYS A 199 -20.62 -6.92 -2.91
C CYS A 199 -22.05 -6.35 -2.67
N PRO A 200 -22.77 -6.83 -1.65
CA PRO A 200 -24.14 -6.37 -1.37
C PRO A 200 -24.29 -4.85 -1.23
N LYS A 201 -23.31 -4.15 -0.61
CA LYS A 201 -23.30 -2.68 -0.51
C LYS A 201 -23.21 -2.03 -1.90
N CYS A 202 -22.27 -2.46 -2.74
CA CYS A 202 -22.11 -1.93 -4.10
C CYS A 202 -23.29 -2.25 -5.02
N LEU A 203 -23.99 -3.37 -4.81
CA LEU A 203 -25.20 -3.71 -5.57
C LEU A 203 -26.40 -2.87 -5.13
N ALA A 204 -26.56 -2.63 -3.83
CA ALA A 204 -27.63 -1.79 -3.29
C ALA A 204 -27.50 -0.32 -3.72
N GLU A 205 -26.27 0.15 -3.92
CA GLU A 205 -25.95 1.54 -4.32
C GLU A 205 -25.84 1.71 -5.85
N ALA A 206 -26.21 0.70 -6.65
CA ALA A 206 -25.98 0.71 -8.11
C ALA A 206 -26.69 1.86 -8.85
N ASP A 207 -27.84 2.31 -8.35
CA ASP A 207 -28.65 3.39 -8.93
C ASP A 207 -28.30 4.78 -8.39
N GLN A 208 -27.35 4.89 -7.46
CA GLN A 208 -26.92 6.18 -6.92
C GLN A 208 -26.07 6.95 -7.94
N PRO A 209 -26.15 8.29 -7.97
CA PRO A 209 -25.33 9.09 -8.88
C PRO A 209 -23.84 8.90 -8.56
N ASN A 210 -23.01 8.92 -9.61
CA ASN A 210 -21.56 8.94 -9.47
C ASN A 210 -21.15 10.34 -8.98
N VAL A 211 -21.02 10.49 -7.67
CA VAL A 211 -20.55 11.72 -7.03
C VAL A 211 -19.22 11.43 -6.33
N THR A 212 -18.24 12.28 -6.61
CA THR A 212 -16.99 12.46 -5.88
C THR A 212 -17.22 13.56 -4.84
N SER A 213 -16.59 13.45 -3.66
CA SER A 213 -16.61 14.58 -2.71
C SER A 213 -15.65 15.68 -3.17
N GLU A 214 -15.86 16.93 -2.75
CA GLU A 214 -14.94 18.05 -3.05
C GLU A 214 -13.51 17.74 -2.60
N GLU A 215 -13.35 17.09 -1.43
CA GLU A 215 -12.05 16.59 -0.92
C GLU A 215 -11.39 15.55 -1.85
N GLU A 216 -12.17 14.74 -2.57
CA GLU A 216 -11.63 13.76 -3.53
C GLU A 216 -11.25 14.42 -4.85
N GLU A 217 -11.96 15.47 -5.26
CA GLU A 217 -11.63 16.24 -6.46
C GLU A 217 -10.29 16.97 -6.27
N GLU A 218 -10.00 17.49 -5.08
CA GLU A 218 -8.71 18.11 -4.73
C GLU A 218 -7.56 17.10 -4.74
N GLU A 219 -7.74 15.90 -4.15
CA GLU A 219 -6.76 14.79 -4.22
C GLU A 219 -6.46 14.38 -5.68
N GLU A 220 -7.48 14.39 -6.55
CA GLU A 220 -7.34 14.09 -7.98
C GLU A 220 -6.59 15.17 -8.77
N GLU A 221 -6.78 16.44 -8.41
CA GLU A 221 -6.06 17.57 -9.00
C GLU A 221 -4.59 17.59 -8.58
N GLU A 222 -4.24 17.26 -7.32
CA GLU A 222 -2.83 17.16 -6.89
C GLU A 222 -2.09 15.99 -7.56
N GLU A 223 -2.78 14.90 -7.89
CA GLU A 223 -2.19 13.79 -8.64
C GLU A 223 -2.10 14.05 -10.16
N GLY A 224 -2.78 15.08 -10.67
CA GLY A 224 -2.85 15.50 -12.08
C GLY A 224 -1.91 16.67 -12.45
N GLU A 225 -1.00 16.41 -13.40
CA GLU A 225 -0.08 17.36 -14.08
C GLU A 225 1.02 18.06 -13.24
N PRO A 226 2.29 17.62 -13.33
CA PRO A 226 3.35 18.62 -13.39
C PRO A 226 3.24 19.29 -14.77
N GLU A 227 2.85 20.57 -14.80
CA GLU A 227 3.08 21.44 -15.96
C GLU A 227 4.51 21.23 -16.46
N ASP A 228 4.68 21.12 -17.78
CA ASP A 228 5.93 20.94 -18.53
C ASP A 228 7.16 21.58 -17.87
N ALA A 229 7.76 20.89 -16.89
CA ALA A 229 9.06 21.25 -16.38
C ALA A 229 10.06 20.65 -17.34
N GLU A 230 10.56 21.48 -18.26
CA GLU A 230 11.85 21.26 -18.92
C GLU A 230 12.89 21.01 -17.82
N LEU A 231 13.09 19.74 -17.46
CA LEU A 231 14.11 19.28 -16.52
C LEU A 231 15.46 19.47 -17.21
N GLY A 232 16.03 20.66 -17.01
CA GLY A 232 17.45 20.91 -17.23
C GLY A 232 18.30 19.93 -16.45
N ASP A 233 19.38 19.48 -17.09
CA ASP A 233 20.32 18.40 -16.75
C ASP A 233 21.01 18.43 -15.36
N GLU A 234 20.59 19.26 -14.40
CA GLU A 234 21.35 19.49 -13.16
C GLU A 234 20.90 18.65 -11.95
N MET A 235 19.73 18.01 -11.98
CA MET A 235 19.18 17.29 -10.81
C MET A 235 19.57 15.79 -10.70
N THR A 236 20.39 15.29 -11.63
CA THR A 236 20.81 13.87 -11.64
C THR A 236 22.04 13.59 -10.78
N ASP A 237 22.80 14.62 -10.41
CA ASP A 237 24.10 14.48 -9.74
C ASP A 237 23.99 14.36 -8.20
N ASP A 238 22.99 14.98 -7.58
CA ASP A 238 22.85 14.97 -6.11
C ASP A 238 22.23 13.66 -5.60
N PHE A 239 21.24 13.11 -6.32
CA PHE A 239 20.65 11.80 -6.02
C PHE A 239 21.66 10.65 -6.25
N HIS A 240 22.52 10.76 -7.28
CA HIS A 240 23.63 9.83 -7.49
C HIS A 240 24.65 9.90 -6.34
N ARG A 241 24.95 11.11 -5.83
CA ARG A 241 25.88 11.28 -4.70
C ARG A 241 25.34 10.72 -3.39
N GLU A 242 24.04 10.79 -3.16
CA GLU A 242 23.42 10.23 -1.94
C GLU A 242 23.34 8.70 -1.97
N ILE A 243 23.01 8.10 -3.11
CA ILE A 243 23.05 6.64 -3.29
C ILE A 243 24.48 6.09 -3.20
N LEU A 244 25.48 6.80 -3.74
CA LEU A 244 26.89 6.39 -3.61
C LEU A 244 27.43 6.57 -2.18
N LYS A 245 26.91 7.53 -1.41
CA LYS A 245 27.24 7.67 0.02
C LYS A 245 26.62 6.55 0.86
N SER A 246 25.40 6.10 0.56
CA SER A 246 24.79 4.96 1.27
C SER A 246 25.47 3.63 0.92
N SER A 247 25.93 3.45 -0.33
CA SER A 247 26.72 2.27 -0.75
C SER A 247 28.07 2.15 -0.06
N ARG A 248 28.72 3.25 0.37
CA ARG A 248 29.98 3.19 1.14
C ARG A 248 29.77 2.76 2.60
N ASN A 249 28.58 2.93 3.15
CA ASN A 249 28.27 2.46 4.51
C ASN A 249 27.87 0.97 4.57
N LEU A 250 27.62 0.32 3.42
CA LEU A 250 27.31 -1.12 3.37
C LEU A 250 28.55 -2.01 3.56
N GLU A 251 29.78 -1.50 3.38
CA GLU A 251 31.00 -2.24 3.71
C GLU A 251 31.28 -2.31 5.22
N GLU A 252 30.76 -1.37 6.03
CA GLU A 252 30.91 -1.40 7.50
C GLU A 252 29.90 -2.31 8.21
N LEU A 253 28.78 -2.67 7.56
CA LEU A 253 27.75 -3.55 8.13
C LEU A 253 28.06 -5.06 8.03
N SER A 254 29.19 -5.41 7.40
CA SER A 254 29.72 -6.79 7.32
C SER A 254 30.01 -7.43 8.70
N TRP A 255 30.10 -6.64 9.77
CA TRP A 255 30.43 -7.13 11.13
C TRP A 255 29.22 -7.55 11.99
N ILE A 256 27.97 -7.36 11.55
CA ILE A 256 26.78 -7.56 12.42
C ILE A 256 26.08 -8.91 12.19
N LEU A 257 26.45 -9.71 11.17
CA LEU A 257 25.87 -11.04 10.93
C LEU A 257 26.91 -12.17 10.98
N GLY A 258 27.74 -12.17 12.01
CA GLY A 258 28.64 -13.27 12.35
C GLY A 258 28.24 -13.97 13.66
N GLU A 259 27.42 -15.03 13.53
CA GLU A 259 27.43 -16.34 14.23
C GLU A 259 26.05 -17.03 14.15
#